data_AF-A0A0S8C7L6-F1
#
_entry.id   AF-A0A0S8C7L6-F1
#
_cell.length_a   1.000
_cell.length_b   1.000
_cell.length_c   1.000
_cell.angle_alpha   90.00
_cell.angle_beta   90.00
_cell.angle_gamma   90.00
#
_symmetry.space_group_name_H-M   'P 1'
#
loop_
_entity.id
_entity.type
_entity.pdbx_description
1 polymer ?
#
loop_
_entity_poly.entity_id
_entity_poly.type
_entity_poly.pdbx_seq_one_letter_code
_entity_poly.pdbx_strand_id
1 'polypeptide(L)'
;AKEKGLLVNAVDQPSDCNFILPSVLRRGDLLIAVSTSGKSPALAKKVREALEERFGDEYGSFLVLMGRIREEILSQGLSQGENRRVFQELVNSPILEAIAREDWNGVATILNGIIPWQVSSKDVINYLKVE
;
A
#
# COMPACT_ATOMS: atom_id res chain seq x y z
N ALA A 1 29.39 16.23 -9.53
CA ALA A 1 28.43 15.37 -8.80
C ALA A 1 28.51 13.91 -9.27
N LYS A 2 28.34 13.64 -10.58
CA LYS A 2 28.46 12.30 -11.19
C LYS A 2 29.81 11.61 -10.92
N GLU A 3 30.92 12.33 -11.09
CA GLU A 3 32.28 11.84 -10.79
C GLU A 3 32.51 11.51 -9.30
N LYS A 4 31.67 12.03 -8.40
CA LYS A 4 31.70 11.73 -6.96
C LYS A 4 30.78 10.56 -6.59
N GLY A 5 30.21 9.85 -7.57
CA GLY A 5 29.29 8.73 -7.35
C GLY A 5 27.89 9.12 -6.87
N LEU A 6 27.53 10.40 -6.92
CA LEU A 6 26.22 10.88 -6.48
C LEU A 6 25.15 10.64 -7.55
N LEU A 7 23.92 10.34 -7.12
CA LEU A 7 22.76 10.29 -8.00
C LEU A 7 22.44 11.71 -8.52
N VAL A 8 22.41 11.86 -9.85
CA VAL A 8 22.11 13.10 -10.58
C VAL A 8 20.97 12.83 -11.55
N ASN A 9 19.91 13.63 -11.45
CA ASN A 9 18.85 13.72 -12.44
C ASN A 9 18.64 15.21 -12.74
N ALA A 10 18.98 15.62 -13.95
CA ALA A 10 18.75 16.95 -14.47
C ALA A 10 17.65 16.83 -15.55
N VAL A 11 16.44 17.29 -15.23
CA VAL A 11 15.24 17.11 -16.08
C VAL A 11 15.47 17.60 -17.51
N ASP A 12 16.14 18.74 -17.66
CA ASP A 12 16.40 19.36 -18.97
C ASP A 12 17.72 18.93 -19.63
N GLN A 13 18.54 18.11 -18.95
CA GLN A 13 19.86 17.66 -19.44
C GLN A 13 20.03 16.15 -19.26
N PRO A 14 19.36 15.31 -20.08
CA PRO A 14 19.40 13.85 -19.94
C PRO A 14 20.79 13.23 -20.03
N SER A 15 21.73 13.85 -20.76
CA SER A 15 23.13 13.41 -20.87
C SER A 15 23.88 13.46 -19.53
N ASP A 16 23.45 14.37 -18.65
CA ASP A 16 24.12 14.63 -17.36
C ASP A 16 23.52 13.78 -16.23
N CYS A 17 22.38 13.13 -16.51
CA CYS A 17 21.75 12.19 -15.60
C CYS A 17 22.57 10.89 -15.45
N ASN A 18 22.43 10.25 -14.29
CA ASN A 18 22.85 8.86 -14.07
C ASN A 18 21.75 8.00 -13.41
N PHE A 19 20.55 8.56 -13.21
CA PHE A 19 19.35 7.81 -12.83
C PHE A 19 18.08 8.42 -13.46
N ILE A 20 17.00 7.64 -13.49
CA ILE A 20 15.71 8.01 -14.07
C ILE A 20 14.67 8.11 -12.95
N LEU A 21 13.90 9.18 -12.94
CA LEU A 21 12.71 9.30 -12.08
C LEU A 21 11.54 8.51 -12.70
N PRO A 22 10.94 7.56 -11.97
CA PRO A 22 9.77 6.84 -12.45
C PRO A 22 8.50 7.68 -12.37
N SER A 23 7.46 7.23 -13.05
CA SER A 23 6.08 7.69 -12.87
C SER A 23 5.51 7.00 -11.62
N VAL A 24 5.08 7.74 -10.61
CA VAL A 24 4.70 7.17 -9.29
C VAL A 24 3.23 7.41 -8.99
N LEU A 25 2.53 6.34 -8.59
CA LEU A 25 1.21 6.37 -7.94
C LEU A 25 1.42 6.22 -6.43
N ARG A 26 0.70 7.02 -5.65
CA ARG A 26 0.73 7.00 -4.18
C ARG A 26 -0.67 6.84 -3.59
N ARG A 27 -0.81 5.95 -2.60
CA ARG A 27 -1.98 5.82 -1.69
C ARG A 27 -1.45 5.73 -0.26
N GLY A 28 -1.28 6.89 0.39
CA GLY A 28 -0.54 6.98 1.66
C GLY A 28 0.89 6.44 1.51
N ASP A 29 1.20 5.38 2.26
CA ASP A 29 2.49 4.68 2.23
C ASP A 29 2.62 3.63 1.11
N LEU A 30 1.53 3.27 0.43
CA LEU A 30 1.60 2.40 -0.74
C LEU A 30 2.11 3.20 -1.94
N LEU A 31 3.23 2.74 -2.52
CA LEU A 31 3.86 3.33 -3.69
C LEU A 31 3.96 2.32 -4.83
N ILE A 32 3.52 2.73 -6.01
CA ILE A 32 3.71 1.97 -7.25
C ILE A 32 4.50 2.83 -8.23
N ALA A 33 5.71 2.39 -8.57
CA ALA A 33 6.61 3.09 -9.49
C ALA A 33 6.65 2.39 -10.85
N VAL A 34 6.39 3.15 -11.92
CA VAL A 34 6.43 2.68 -13.30
C VAL A 34 7.60 3.34 -14.02
N SER A 35 8.51 2.53 -14.57
CA SER A 35 9.66 3.00 -15.35
C SER A 35 9.74 2.29 -16.69
N THR A 36 10.09 3.03 -17.74
CA THR A 36 10.40 2.50 -19.08
C THR A 36 11.89 2.54 -19.38
N SER A 37 12.75 2.71 -18.36
CA SER A 37 14.19 2.92 -18.52
C SER A 37 14.51 4.06 -19.50
N GLY A 38 13.73 5.14 -19.46
CA GLY A 38 13.91 6.33 -20.29
C GLY A 38 13.40 6.19 -21.72
N LYS A 39 12.96 4.99 -22.14
CA LYS A 39 12.51 4.74 -23.52
C LYS A 39 11.22 5.48 -23.89
N SER A 40 10.30 5.64 -22.94
CA SER A 40 9.04 6.34 -23.17
C SER A 40 8.43 6.86 -21.86
N PRO A 41 8.64 8.13 -21.51
CA PRO A 41 7.97 8.78 -20.38
C PRO A 41 6.43 8.78 -20.55
N ALA A 42 5.95 8.96 -21.79
CA ALA A 42 4.52 8.94 -22.09
C ALA A 42 3.87 7.58 -21.78
N LEU A 43 4.54 6.47 -22.11
CA LEU A 43 4.03 5.13 -21.75
C LEU A 43 4.06 4.90 -20.23
N ALA A 44 5.12 5.33 -19.55
CA ALA A 44 5.19 5.23 -18.09
C ALA A 44 4.03 6.00 -17.40
N LYS A 45 3.71 7.20 -17.92
CA LYS A 45 2.56 7.99 -17.47
C LYS A 45 1.24 7.26 -17.71
N LYS A 46 1.00 6.76 -18.93
CA LYS A 46 -0.23 6.04 -19.28
C LYS A 46 -0.46 4.80 -18.40
N VAL A 47 0.58 4.03 -18.14
CA VAL A 47 0.47 2.84 -17.26
C VAL A 47 0.20 3.24 -15.83
N ARG A 48 0.86 4.29 -15.29
CA ARG A 48 0.53 4.83 -13.96
C ARG A 48 -0.94 5.24 -13.88
N GLU A 49 -1.47 5.95 -14.87
CA GLU A 49 -2.89 6.38 -14.90
C GLU A 49 -3.85 5.19 -14.86
N ALA A 50 -3.58 4.15 -15.65
CA ALA A 50 -4.38 2.91 -15.61
C ALA A 50 -4.32 2.21 -14.25
N LEU A 51 -3.20 2.32 -13.52
CA LEU A 51 -3.08 1.82 -12.16
C LEU A 51 -3.84 2.70 -11.16
N GLU A 52 -3.99 4.01 -11.40
CA GLU A 52 -4.78 4.89 -10.52
C GLU A 52 -6.26 4.53 -10.50
N GLU A 53 -6.79 4.06 -11.63
CA GLU A 53 -8.16 3.55 -11.73
C GLU A 53 -8.34 2.21 -10.97
N ARG A 54 -7.28 1.41 -10.88
CA ARG A 54 -7.32 0.07 -10.26
C ARG A 54 -7.02 0.09 -8.77
N PHE A 55 -6.13 0.97 -8.32
CA PHE A 55 -5.71 1.10 -6.95
C PHE A 55 -6.31 2.40 -6.39
N GLY A 56 -7.53 2.32 -5.84
CA GLY A 56 -8.20 3.46 -5.24
C GLY A 56 -7.63 3.84 -3.88
N ASP A 57 -8.25 4.82 -3.22
CA ASP A 57 -7.82 5.33 -1.91
C ASP A 57 -7.97 4.30 -0.78
N GLU A 58 -8.87 3.33 -0.96
CA GLU A 58 -9.08 2.21 -0.04
C GLU A 58 -7.81 1.40 0.23
N TYR A 59 -6.86 1.34 -0.72
CA TYR A 59 -5.59 0.66 -0.53
C TYR A 59 -4.69 1.34 0.50
N GLY A 60 -4.76 2.67 0.61
CA GLY A 60 -4.03 3.43 1.63
C GLY A 60 -4.57 3.10 3.01
N SER A 61 -5.89 3.18 3.18
CA SER A 61 -6.59 2.81 4.42
C SER A 61 -6.35 1.35 4.79
N PHE A 62 -6.41 0.44 3.82
CA PHE A 62 -6.16 -0.97 4.07
C PHE A 62 -4.72 -1.23 4.53
N LEU A 63 -3.73 -0.52 3.98
CA LEU A 63 -2.34 -0.64 4.42
C LEU A 63 -2.16 -0.16 5.86
N VAL A 64 -2.78 0.95 6.25
CA VAL A 64 -2.78 1.45 7.65
C VAL A 64 -3.37 0.39 8.59
N LEU A 65 -4.53 -0.16 8.22
CA LEU A 65 -5.20 -1.21 8.97
C LEU A 65 -4.33 -2.46 9.13
N MET A 66 -3.69 -2.92 8.05
CA MET A 66 -2.78 -4.06 8.05
C MET A 66 -1.54 -3.81 8.92
N GLY A 67 -1.04 -2.57 8.96
CA GLY A 67 0.04 -2.15 9.83
C GLY A 67 -0.30 -2.34 11.31
N ARG A 68 -1.47 -1.85 11.73
CA ARG A 68 -1.99 -2.04 13.10
C ARG A 68 -2.14 -3.51 13.44
N ILE A 69 -2.92 -4.24 12.63
CA ILE A 69 -3.17 -5.68 12.83
C ILE A 69 -1.86 -6.45 12.97
N ARG A 70 -0.82 -6.08 12.21
CA ARG A 70 0.48 -6.72 12.34
C ARG A 70 1.12 -6.53 13.72
N GLU A 71 1.07 -5.33 14.29
CA GLU A 71 1.55 -5.06 15.65
C GLU A 71 0.81 -5.94 16.66
N GLU A 72 -0.51 -6.03 16.56
CA GLU A 72 -1.31 -6.86 17.46
C GLU A 72 -1.04 -8.36 17.26
N ILE A 73 -1.01 -8.87 16.02
CA ILE A 73 -0.73 -10.29 15.71
C ILE A 73 0.62 -10.70 16.31
N LEU A 74 1.66 -9.89 16.11
CA LEU A 74 3.00 -10.20 16.59
C LEU A 74 3.08 -10.19 18.13
N SER A 75 2.24 -9.39 18.80
CA SER A 75 2.14 -9.39 20.26
C SER A 75 1.51 -10.68 20.84
N GLN A 76 0.74 -11.43 20.04
CA GLN A 76 0.07 -12.66 20.48
C GLN A 76 1.02 -13.88 20.57
N GLY A 77 2.26 -13.77 20.10
CA GLY A 77 3.23 -14.87 20.16
C GLY A 77 2.91 -16.07 19.27
N LEU A 78 2.06 -15.89 18.25
CA LEU A 78 1.72 -16.92 17.26
C LEU A 78 2.94 -17.35 16.43
N SER A 79 2.89 -18.58 15.91
CA SER A 79 3.95 -19.07 15.04
C SER A 79 4.00 -18.31 13.71
N GLN A 80 5.16 -18.33 13.03
CA GLN A 80 5.28 -17.72 11.71
C GLN A 80 4.30 -18.30 10.68
N GLY A 81 3.97 -19.59 10.78
CA GLY A 81 3.02 -20.25 9.90
C GLY A 81 1.60 -19.70 10.08
N GLU A 82 1.17 -19.54 11.32
CA GLU A 82 -0.13 -18.96 11.65
C GLU A 82 -0.23 -17.50 11.21
N ASN A 83 0.78 -16.69 11.51
CA ASN A 83 0.83 -15.29 11.08
C ASN A 83 0.72 -15.17 9.56
N ARG A 84 1.46 -16.00 8.82
CA ARG A 84 1.39 -16.02 7.36
C ARG A 84 -0.01 -16.38 6.86
N ARG A 85 -0.68 -17.35 7.48
CA ARG A 85 -2.05 -17.74 7.12
C ARG A 85 -3.01 -16.57 7.33
N VAL A 86 -2.98 -15.94 8.50
CA VAL A 86 -3.86 -14.80 8.84
C VAL A 86 -3.66 -13.65 7.85
N PHE A 87 -2.43 -13.24 7.56
CA PHE A 87 -2.19 -12.15 6.61
C PHE A 87 -2.63 -12.50 5.17
N GLN A 88 -2.46 -13.75 4.74
CA GLN A 88 -2.97 -14.19 3.44
C GLN A 88 -4.49 -14.16 3.38
N GLU A 89 -5.17 -14.58 4.44
CA GLU A 89 -6.64 -14.51 4.51
C GLU A 89 -7.13 -13.06 4.49
N LEU A 90 -6.48 -12.15 5.23
CA LEU A 90 -6.82 -10.72 5.23
C LEU A 90 -6.66 -10.08 3.84
N VAL A 91 -5.52 -10.30 3.17
CA VAL A 91 -5.24 -9.70 1.85
C VAL A 91 -6.20 -10.20 0.76
N ASN A 92 -6.69 -11.43 0.89
CA ASN A 92 -7.64 -12.02 -0.06
C ASN A 92 -9.11 -11.87 0.38
N SER A 93 -9.37 -11.12 1.45
CA SER A 93 -10.73 -10.89 1.95
C SER A 93 -11.39 -9.68 1.29
N PRO A 94 -12.74 -9.55 1.41
CA PRO A 94 -13.48 -8.40 0.86
C PRO A 94 -13.27 -7.06 1.61
N ILE A 95 -12.22 -6.90 2.40
CA ILE A 95 -11.99 -5.70 3.22
C ILE A 95 -11.80 -4.47 2.33
N LEU A 96 -11.12 -4.59 1.19
CA LEU A 96 -10.92 -3.47 0.27
C LEU A 96 -12.26 -2.92 -0.23
N GLU A 97 -13.18 -3.79 -0.63
CA GLU A 97 -14.53 -3.38 -1.07
C GLU A 97 -15.34 -2.78 0.07
N ALA A 98 -15.19 -3.29 1.29
CA ALA A 98 -15.86 -2.75 2.47
C ALA A 98 -15.35 -1.34 2.82
N ILE A 99 -14.03 -1.13 2.79
CA ILE A 99 -13.39 0.18 3.00
C ILE A 99 -13.84 1.17 1.92
N ALA A 100 -13.84 0.76 0.65
CA ALA A 100 -14.26 1.61 -0.46
C ALA A 100 -15.72 2.09 -0.35
N ARG A 101 -16.56 1.35 0.40
CA ARG A 101 -17.97 1.69 0.68
C ARG A 101 -18.16 2.36 2.05
N GLU A 102 -17.08 2.62 2.77
CA GLU A 102 -17.10 3.09 4.17
C GLU A 102 -17.91 2.17 5.12
N ASP A 103 -18.00 0.87 4.79
CA ASP A 103 -18.72 -0.12 5.60
C ASP A 103 -17.82 -0.64 6.74
N TRP A 104 -17.64 0.18 7.77
CA TRP A 104 -16.80 -0.16 8.92
C TRP A 104 -17.31 -1.33 9.75
N ASN A 105 -18.62 -1.58 9.72
CA ASN A 105 -19.21 -2.77 10.36
C ASN A 105 -18.88 -4.04 9.56
N GLY A 106 -18.93 -3.96 8.22
CA GLY A 106 -18.47 -5.01 7.33
C GLY A 106 -16.98 -5.32 7.54
N VAL A 107 -16.12 -4.31 7.60
CA VAL A 107 -14.69 -4.49 7.91
C VAL A 107 -14.50 -5.21 9.24
N ALA A 108 -15.14 -4.74 10.32
CA ALA A 108 -15.05 -5.38 11.62
C ALA A 108 -15.53 -6.84 11.60
N THR A 109 -16.62 -7.12 10.89
CA THR A 109 -17.16 -8.48 10.73
C THR A 109 -16.16 -9.40 10.03
N ILE A 110 -15.54 -8.94 8.94
CA ILE A 110 -14.54 -9.72 8.20
C ILE A 110 -13.30 -9.96 9.06
N LEU A 111 -12.81 -8.93 9.76
CA LEU A 111 -11.69 -9.07 10.69
C LEU A 111 -11.98 -10.13 11.75
N ASN A 112 -13.11 -10.04 12.44
CA ASN A 112 -13.48 -10.98 13.51
C ASN A 112 -13.65 -12.43 13.03
N GLY A 113 -13.79 -12.65 11.71
CA GLY A 113 -13.79 -13.98 11.12
C GLY A 113 -12.39 -14.57 10.85
N ILE A 114 -11.33 -13.75 10.90
CA ILE A 114 -9.97 -14.10 10.48
C ILE A 114 -8.97 -13.99 11.64
N ILE A 115 -9.03 -12.89 12.41
CA ILE A 115 -8.13 -12.64 13.54
C ILE A 115 -8.66 -13.28 14.84
N PRO A 116 -7.78 -13.63 15.79
CA PRO A 116 -8.19 -14.37 17.00
C PRO A 116 -8.81 -13.50 18.10
N TRP A 117 -8.86 -12.17 17.94
CA TRP A 117 -9.50 -11.25 18.89
C TRP A 117 -10.67 -10.50 18.25
N GLN A 118 -11.44 -9.81 19.09
CA GLN A 118 -12.60 -9.04 18.65
C GLN A 118 -12.23 -7.58 18.40
N VAL A 119 -12.74 -7.05 17.29
CA VAL A 119 -12.59 -5.67 16.84
C VAL A 119 -13.98 -5.10 16.56
N SER A 120 -14.29 -3.94 17.14
CA SER A 120 -15.51 -3.20 16.84
C SER A 120 -15.31 -2.25 15.65
N SER A 121 -16.40 -1.77 15.04
CA SER A 121 -16.31 -0.74 13.99
C SER A 121 -15.69 0.57 14.50
N LYS A 122 -15.81 0.87 15.79
CA LYS A 122 -15.10 2.01 16.41
C LYS A 122 -13.59 1.80 16.42
N ASP A 123 -13.13 0.59 16.71
CA ASP A 123 -11.71 0.25 16.69
C ASP A 123 -11.14 0.36 15.28
N VAL A 124 -11.88 -0.13 14.26
CA VAL A 124 -11.50 0.04 12.85
C VAL A 124 -11.33 1.51 12.49
N ILE A 125 -12.31 2.35 12.84
CA ILE A 125 -12.24 3.79 12.58
C ILE A 125 -11.04 4.42 13.33
N ASN A 126 -10.77 3.99 14.56
CA ASN A 126 -9.63 4.47 15.33
C ASN A 126 -8.30 4.09 14.67
N TYR A 127 -8.16 2.86 14.16
CA TYR A 127 -6.96 2.42 13.44
C TYR A 127 -6.66 3.30 12.23
N LEU A 128 -7.70 3.76 11.53
CA LEU A 128 -7.57 4.60 10.33
C LEU A 128 -7.31 6.08 10.61
N LYS A 129 -7.49 6.55 11.85
CA LYS A 129 -7.35 7.97 12.24
C LYS A 129 -5.96 8.36 12.72
N VAL A 130 -5.07 7.40 12.95
CA VAL A 130 -3.76 7.69 13.53
C VAL A 130 -2.79 8.09 12.42
N GLU A 131 -2.58 9.40 12.29
CA GLU A 131 -1.42 10.01 11.61
C GLU A 131 -0.14 9.87 12.45
#